data_AF-A0A4Q5YEK0-F1
#
_entry.id   AF-A0A4Q5YEK0-F1
#
_cell.length_a   1.000
_cell.length_b   1.000
_cell.length_c   1.000
_cell.angle_alpha   90.00
_cell.angle_beta   90.00
_cell.angle_gamma   90.00
#
_symmetry.space_group_name_H-M   'P 1'
#
loop_
_entity.id
_entity.type
_entity.pdbx_description
1 polymer ?
#
loop_
_entity_poly.entity_id
_entity_poly.type
_entity_poly.pdbx_seq_one_letter_code
_entity_poly.pdbx_strand_id
1 'polypeptide(L)'
;PAYGADCWGLTASDIPGGYTASSPTNDGGTIAPTAAIGSMPYTPDESMQALRFFYYKLGDKLWGDRGFYDAFNLSQSWFDAQTIAIDQGPIVVMIENYRSQLLWKTFMSAPDVKAGMIKLGFSGSRL
;
A
#
# COMPACT_ATOMS: atom_id res chain seq x y z
N PRO A 1 11.40 -15.96 10.02
CA PRO A 1 11.55 -14.50 10.17
C PRO A 1 10.33 -13.79 9.57
N ALA A 2 9.62 -12.98 10.35
CA ALA A 2 8.38 -12.32 9.92
C ALA A 2 8.61 -11.04 9.09
N TYR A 3 9.82 -10.47 9.17
CA TYR A 3 10.24 -9.25 8.50
C TYR A 3 11.44 -9.54 7.60
N GLY A 4 11.54 -8.84 6.46
CA GLY A 4 12.65 -8.98 5.52
C GLY A 4 12.53 -8.02 4.34
N ALA A 5 13.54 -8.02 3.47
CA ALA A 5 13.51 -7.24 2.23
C ALA A 5 12.32 -7.63 1.31
N ASP A 6 11.85 -8.87 1.43
CA ASP A 6 10.70 -9.43 0.73
C ASP A 6 9.40 -9.40 1.57
N CYS A 7 9.46 -8.96 2.83
CA CYS A 7 8.31 -8.95 3.74
C CYS A 7 8.38 -7.72 4.65
N TRP A 8 7.85 -6.60 4.15
CA TRP A 8 7.86 -5.30 4.83
C TRP A 8 6.56 -4.54 4.53
N GLY A 9 6.29 -3.50 5.33
CA GLY A 9 5.14 -2.62 5.15
C GLY A 9 4.34 -2.45 6.44
N LEU A 10 4.59 -1.34 7.14
CA LEU A 10 3.85 -0.96 8.35
C LEU A 10 2.96 0.24 8.03
N THR A 11 1.65 0.06 8.16
CA THR A 11 0.64 1.13 8.07
C THR A 11 -0.58 0.75 8.90
N ALA A 12 -1.48 1.70 9.11
CA ALA A 12 -2.73 1.44 9.79
C ALA A 12 -3.53 0.33 9.08
N SER A 13 -3.99 -0.65 9.83
CA SER A 13 -4.65 -1.86 9.35
C SER A 13 -5.25 -2.65 10.51
N ASP A 14 -5.99 -3.70 10.18
CA ASP A 14 -6.41 -4.71 11.13
C ASP A 14 -5.19 -5.46 11.73
N ILE A 15 -5.33 -5.85 12.99
CA ILE A 15 -4.36 -6.63 13.75
C ILE A 15 -5.07 -7.79 14.46
N PRO A 16 -4.34 -8.79 15.01
CA PRO A 16 -4.96 -9.77 15.88
C PRO A 16 -5.78 -9.11 17.00
N GLY A 17 -7.11 -9.25 16.94
CA GLY A 17 -8.04 -8.74 17.96
C GLY A 17 -8.40 -7.25 17.89
N GLY A 18 -8.08 -6.53 16.81
CA GLY A 18 -8.49 -5.14 16.67
C GLY A 18 -7.87 -4.42 15.48
N TYR A 19 -7.60 -3.12 15.64
CA TYR A 19 -7.03 -2.24 14.63
C TYR A 19 -5.97 -1.35 15.29
N THR A 20 -4.89 -1.01 14.58
CA THR A 20 -3.91 -0.04 15.08
C THR A 20 -3.26 0.73 13.95
N ALA A 21 -2.66 1.87 14.28
CA ALA A 21 -1.86 2.65 13.34
C ALA A 21 -0.40 2.16 13.36
N SER A 22 -0.12 1.02 12.73
CA SER A 22 1.24 0.48 12.69
C SER A 22 2.21 1.40 11.97
N SER A 23 3.42 1.52 12.51
CA SER A 23 4.49 2.35 11.98
C SER A 23 5.85 1.86 12.51
N PRO A 24 6.99 2.36 12.00
CA PRO A 24 8.31 2.00 12.54
C PRO A 24 8.49 2.30 14.03
N THR A 25 7.68 3.17 14.62
CA THR A 25 7.70 3.49 16.07
C THR A 25 6.51 2.89 16.83
N ASN A 26 5.60 2.19 16.15
CA ASN A 26 4.46 1.48 16.72
C ASN A 26 4.31 0.13 16.00
N ASP A 27 5.20 -0.79 16.32
CA ASP A 27 5.33 -2.07 15.62
C ASP A 27 4.86 -3.23 16.50
N GLY A 28 3.75 -3.85 16.11
CA GLY A 28 3.17 -5.03 16.74
C GLY A 28 3.47 -6.35 16.01
N GLY A 29 4.30 -6.33 14.96
CA GLY A 29 4.61 -7.53 14.17
C GLY A 29 3.68 -7.76 12.96
N THR A 30 2.70 -6.88 12.73
CA THR A 30 1.68 -7.01 11.68
C THR A 30 2.09 -6.25 10.43
N ILE A 31 2.09 -6.94 9.29
CA ILE A 31 2.39 -6.38 7.96
C ILE A 31 1.07 -6.19 7.19
N ALA A 32 0.92 -5.03 6.57
CA ALA A 32 -0.20 -4.71 5.70
C ALA A 32 0.29 -4.59 4.25
N PRO A 33 -0.17 -5.42 3.30
CA PRO A 33 0.32 -5.41 1.92
C PRO A 33 0.21 -4.04 1.23
N THR A 34 -0.79 -3.23 1.58
CA THR A 34 -0.97 -1.89 1.01
C THR A 34 0.21 -0.95 1.26
N ALA A 35 0.92 -1.11 2.38
CA ALA A 35 2.07 -0.25 2.69
C ALA A 35 3.19 -0.42 1.66
N ALA A 36 3.56 -1.66 1.34
CA ALA A 36 4.57 -1.94 0.34
C ALA A 36 4.02 -1.73 -1.08
N ILE A 37 2.90 -2.35 -1.42
CA ILE A 37 2.38 -2.34 -2.79
C ILE A 37 1.89 -0.94 -3.21
N GLY A 38 1.26 -0.20 -2.30
CA GLY A 38 0.87 1.20 -2.52
C GLY A 38 2.06 2.15 -2.70
N SER A 39 3.26 1.74 -2.29
CA SER A 39 4.50 2.51 -2.46
C SER A 39 5.21 2.25 -3.81
N MET A 40 4.61 1.47 -4.71
CA MET A 40 5.23 1.07 -5.98
C MET A 40 5.76 2.22 -6.85
N PRO A 41 5.13 3.40 -6.94
CA PRO A 41 5.71 4.51 -7.70
C PRO A 41 7.01 5.10 -7.11
N TYR A 42 7.33 4.78 -5.85
CA TYR A 42 8.48 5.31 -5.13
C TYR A 42 9.61 4.28 -5.02
N THR A 43 9.28 3.03 -4.71
CA THR A 43 10.22 1.92 -4.51
C THR A 43 9.79 0.71 -5.36
N PRO A 44 9.81 0.81 -6.70
CA PRO A 44 9.18 -0.18 -7.56
C PRO A 44 9.79 -1.57 -7.44
N ASP A 45 11.11 -1.67 -7.31
CA ASP A 45 11.81 -2.95 -7.23
C ASP A 45 11.54 -3.65 -5.89
N GLU A 46 11.62 -2.93 -4.78
CA GLU A 46 11.35 -3.44 -3.43
C GLU A 46 9.87 -3.77 -3.23
N SER A 47 8.98 -2.93 -3.76
CA SER A 47 7.53 -3.17 -3.71
C SER A 47 7.14 -4.38 -4.54
N MET A 48 7.76 -4.56 -5.72
CA MET A 48 7.56 -5.74 -6.56
C MET A 48 8.13 -7.00 -5.89
N GLN A 49 9.26 -6.89 -5.19
CA GLN A 49 9.83 -8.00 -4.41
C GLN A 49 8.85 -8.44 -3.31
N ALA A 50 8.31 -7.51 -2.54
CA ALA A 50 7.30 -7.80 -1.51
C ALA A 50 6.01 -8.39 -2.10
N LEU A 51 5.49 -7.80 -3.18
CA LEU A 51 4.31 -8.30 -3.88
C LEU A 51 4.48 -9.76 -4.31
N ARG A 52 5.65 -10.11 -4.87
CA ARG A 52 5.95 -11.49 -5.29
C ARG A 52 6.00 -12.44 -4.12
N PHE A 53 6.57 -12.03 -2.98
CA PHE A 53 6.57 -12.85 -1.78
C PHE A 53 5.15 -13.04 -1.24
N PHE A 54 4.37 -11.97 -1.09
CA PHE A 54 2.98 -12.04 -0.64
C PHE A 54 2.15 -12.96 -1.53
N TYR A 55 2.31 -12.88 -2.85
CA TYR A 55 1.55 -13.72 -3.79
C TYR A 55 2.07 -15.16 -3.84
N TYR A 56 3.35 -15.38 -4.14
CA TYR A 56 3.89 -16.71 -4.42
C TYR A 56 4.26 -17.52 -3.17
N LYS A 57 4.41 -16.89 -2.00
CA LYS A 57 4.76 -17.57 -0.75
C LYS A 57 3.62 -17.58 0.27
N LEU A 58 2.80 -16.54 0.31
CA LEU A 58 1.69 -16.42 1.27
C LEU A 58 0.30 -16.47 0.63
N GLY A 59 0.21 -16.55 -0.70
CA GLY A 59 -1.04 -16.39 -1.46
C GLY A 59 -2.18 -17.30 -1.02
N ASP A 60 -1.89 -18.56 -0.66
CA ASP A 60 -2.89 -19.53 -0.17
C ASP A 60 -3.65 -19.05 1.08
N LYS A 61 -3.10 -18.10 1.82
CA LYS A 61 -3.70 -17.54 3.04
C LYS A 61 -4.00 -16.04 2.93
N LEU A 62 -3.29 -15.32 2.07
CA LEU A 62 -3.31 -13.87 2.01
C LEU A 62 -4.08 -13.33 0.79
N TRP A 63 -4.41 -14.16 -0.21
CA TRP A 63 -5.09 -13.74 -1.43
C TRP A 63 -6.52 -14.29 -1.50
N GLY A 64 -7.50 -13.39 -1.67
CA GLY A 64 -8.91 -13.73 -1.84
C GLY A 64 -9.56 -13.03 -3.04
N ASP A 65 -10.89 -13.05 -3.09
CA ASP A 65 -11.69 -12.55 -4.23
C ASP A 65 -11.46 -11.07 -4.59
N ARG A 66 -10.94 -10.27 -3.64
CA ARG A 66 -10.70 -8.83 -3.79
C ARG A 66 -9.22 -8.46 -3.76
N GLY A 67 -8.34 -9.44 -3.98
CA GLY A 67 -6.89 -9.27 -3.90
C GLY A 67 -6.34 -9.69 -2.53
N PHE A 68 -5.26 -9.04 -2.09
CA PHE A 68 -4.69 -9.31 -0.77
C PHE A 68 -5.67 -8.92 0.34
N TYR A 69 -5.74 -9.73 1.40
CA TYR A 69 -6.38 -9.36 2.66
C TYR A 69 -5.59 -8.25 3.36
N ASP A 70 -6.25 -7.58 4.31
CA ASP A 70 -5.78 -6.32 4.90
C ASP A 70 -4.39 -6.42 5.52
N ALA A 71 -4.17 -7.48 6.30
CA ALA A 71 -2.93 -7.66 7.03
C ALA A 71 -2.63 -9.13 7.41
N PHE A 72 -1.42 -9.37 7.89
CA PHE A 72 -1.01 -10.64 8.48
C PHE A 72 0.08 -10.46 9.53
N ASN A 73 0.21 -11.41 10.45
CA ASN A 73 1.24 -11.44 11.49
C ASN A 73 1.82 -12.85 11.58
N LEU A 74 2.98 -13.07 10.96
CA LEU A 74 3.60 -14.40 10.89
C LEU A 74 4.07 -14.91 12.27
N SER A 75 4.45 -14.01 13.17
CA SER A 75 4.85 -14.38 14.54
C SER A 75 3.69 -14.94 15.36
N GLN A 76 2.46 -14.53 15.04
CA GLN A 76 1.22 -15.02 15.67
C GLN A 76 0.48 -16.04 14.80
N SER A 77 1.02 -16.43 13.64
CA SER A 77 0.35 -17.27 12.64
C SER A 77 -1.06 -16.76 12.26
N TRP A 78 -1.23 -15.44 12.27
CA TRP A 78 -2.51 -14.78 11.99
C TRP A 78 -2.51 -14.21 10.58
N PHE A 79 -3.62 -14.40 9.89
CA PHE A 79 -3.91 -13.82 8.58
C PHE A 79 -5.31 -13.25 8.67
N ASP A 80 -5.49 -12.04 8.18
CA ASP A 80 -6.82 -11.47 8.07
C ASP A 80 -7.65 -12.22 7.02
N ALA A 81 -8.96 -12.14 7.14
CA ALA A 81 -9.95 -12.56 6.16
C ALA A 81 -10.76 -11.38 5.59
N GLN A 82 -10.45 -10.15 6.01
CA GLN A 82 -11.12 -8.93 5.59
C GLN A 82 -10.29 -8.14 4.58
N THR A 83 -10.97 -7.25 3.87
CA THR A 83 -10.37 -6.25 3.00
C THR A 83 -10.99 -4.91 3.32
N ILE A 84 -10.18 -3.88 3.54
CA ILE A 84 -10.65 -2.52 3.82
C ILE A 84 -10.48 -1.65 2.57
N ALA A 85 -11.50 -0.87 2.24
CA ALA A 85 -11.49 -0.06 1.02
C ALA A 85 -10.33 0.95 0.96
N ILE A 86 -9.96 1.53 2.11
CA ILE A 86 -8.87 2.50 2.19
C ILE A 86 -7.49 1.86 2.01
N ASP A 87 -7.38 0.54 2.16
CA ASP A 87 -6.14 -0.22 1.95
C ASP A 87 -6.10 -0.86 0.55
N GLN A 88 -7.23 -1.35 0.04
CA GLN A 88 -7.31 -1.87 -1.33
C GLN A 88 -7.20 -0.78 -2.39
N GLY A 89 -7.80 0.39 -2.16
CA GLY A 89 -7.84 1.49 -3.12
C GLY A 89 -6.45 1.94 -3.57
N PRO A 90 -5.54 2.29 -2.62
CA PRO A 90 -4.18 2.69 -2.93
C PRO A 90 -3.39 1.64 -3.70
N ILE A 91 -3.57 0.34 -3.43
CA ILE A 91 -2.88 -0.72 -4.17
C ILE A 91 -3.14 -0.57 -5.68
N VAL A 92 -4.40 -0.48 -6.08
CA VAL A 92 -4.77 -0.38 -7.51
C VAL A 92 -4.33 0.95 -8.10
N VAL A 93 -4.65 2.04 -7.41
CA VAL A 93 -4.35 3.40 -7.89
C VAL A 93 -2.86 3.63 -8.06
N MET A 94 -2.04 3.14 -7.13
CA MET A 94 -0.61 3.37 -7.14
C MET A 94 0.14 2.43 -8.08
N ILE A 95 -0.32 1.18 -8.27
CA ILE A 95 0.16 0.34 -9.37
C ILE A 95 -0.08 1.04 -10.71
N GLU A 96 -1.28 1.57 -10.95
CA GLU A 96 -1.58 2.20 -12.24
C GLU A 96 -0.85 3.54 -12.42
N ASN A 97 -0.66 4.31 -11.34
CA ASN A 97 0.17 5.51 -11.39
C ASN A 97 1.64 5.19 -11.69
N TYR A 98 2.18 4.09 -11.16
CA TYR A 98 3.50 3.61 -11.52
C TYR A 98 3.58 3.23 -13.01
N ARG A 99 2.59 2.49 -13.52
CA ARG A 99 2.60 1.98 -14.91
C ARG A 99 2.43 3.07 -15.97
N SER A 100 1.49 3.99 -15.77
CA SER A 100 1.05 4.92 -16.82
C SER A 100 0.87 6.37 -16.35
N GLN A 101 0.88 6.57 -15.02
CA GLN A 101 0.56 7.83 -14.36
C GLN A 101 -0.87 8.30 -14.62
N LEU A 102 -1.81 7.39 -14.93
CA LEU A 102 -3.18 7.71 -15.33
C LEU A 102 -3.85 8.68 -14.36
N LEU A 103 -3.94 8.32 -13.07
CA LEU A 103 -4.68 9.11 -12.08
C LEU A 103 -3.97 10.44 -11.79
N TRP A 104 -2.63 10.45 -11.74
CA TRP A 104 -1.87 11.69 -11.62
C TRP A 104 -2.06 12.62 -12.82
N LYS A 105 -2.08 12.10 -14.05
CA LYS A 105 -2.34 12.90 -15.25
C LYS A 105 -3.76 13.45 -15.23
N THR A 106 -4.75 12.63 -14.87
CA THR A 106 -6.15 13.05 -14.75
C THR A 106 -6.30 14.13 -13.69
N PHE A 107 -5.83 13.92 -12.46
CA PHE A 107 -5.93 14.89 -11.36
C PHE A 107 -5.24 16.21 -11.70
N MET A 108 -4.00 16.15 -12.21
CA MET A 108 -3.22 17.35 -12.54
C MET A 108 -3.72 18.07 -13.81
N SER A 109 -4.64 17.49 -14.58
CA SER A 109 -5.25 18.17 -15.74
C SER A 109 -6.34 19.18 -15.33
N ALA A 110 -6.89 19.09 -14.12
CA ALA A 110 -7.97 19.96 -13.66
C ALA A 110 -7.49 21.41 -13.43
N PRO A 111 -8.09 22.42 -14.08
CA PRO A 111 -7.69 23.82 -13.91
C PRO A 111 -7.79 24.31 -12.46
N ASP A 112 -8.82 23.90 -11.72
CA ASP A 112 -9.03 24.30 -10.33
C ASP A 112 -7.95 23.74 -9.40
N VAL A 113 -7.47 22.52 -9.65
CA VAL A 113 -6.35 21.92 -8.92
C VAL A 113 -5.09 22.74 -9.13
N LYS A 114 -4.76 23.08 -10.38
CA LYS A 114 -3.59 23.90 -10.71
C LYS A 114 -3.67 25.28 -10.07
N ALA A 115 -4.82 25.94 -10.19
CA ALA A 115 -5.03 27.26 -9.61
C ALA A 115 -4.89 27.24 -8.08
N GLY A 116 -5.44 26.22 -7.42
CA GLY A 116 -5.28 26.01 -5.97
C GLY A 116 -3.84 25.79 -5.56
N MET A 117 -3.10 24.94 -6.28
CA MET A 117 -1.68 24.67 -6.01
C MET A 117 -0.81 25.93 -6.17
N ILE A 118 -1.03 26.72 -7.23
CA ILE A 118 -0.33 28.01 -7.44
C ILE A 118 -0.63 28.98 -6.30
N LYS A 119 -1.91 29.09 -5.89
CA LYS A 119 -2.32 29.96 -4.77
C LYS A 119 -1.65 29.58 -3.45
N LEU A 120 -1.32 28.31 -3.25
CA LEU A 120 -0.61 27.79 -2.09
C LEU A 120 0.92 27.83 -2.22
N GLY A 121 1.47 28.33 -3.33
CA GLY A 121 2.90 28.50 -3.54
C GLY A 121 3.64 27.25 -4.04
N PHE A 122 2.93 26.22 -4.53
CA PHE A 122 3.57 25.07 -5.17
C PHE A 122 4.17 25.44 -6.54
N SER A 123 5.22 24.73 -6.94
CA SER A 123 5.86 24.84 -8.26
C SER A 123 6.20 23.45 -8.81
N GLY A 124 6.37 23.32 -10.13
CA GLY A 124 6.76 22.06 -10.76
C GLY A 124 6.34 21.94 -12.22
N SER A 125 6.85 20.91 -12.90
CA SER A 125 6.66 20.69 -14.36
C SER A 125 5.22 20.40 -14.81
N ARG A 126 4.28 20.24 -13.87
CA ARG A 126 2.86 19.98 -14.14
C ARG A 126 1.93 21.12 -13.73
N LEU A 127 2.48 22.22 -13.21
CA LEU A 127 1.76 23.44 -12.88
C LEU A 127 1.85 24.43 -14.05
#